data_AF-A0A7J8KBK5-F1
#
_entry.id   AF-A0A7J8KBK5-F1
#
_cell.length_a   1.000
_cell.length_b   1.000
_cell.length_c   1.000
_cell.angle_alpha   90.00
_cell.angle_beta   90.00
_cell.angle_gamma   90.00
#
_symmetry.space_group_name_H-M   'P 1'
#
loop_
_entity.id
_entity.type
_entity.pdbx_description
1 polymer ?
#
loop_
_entity_poly.entity_id
_entity_poly.type
_entity_poly.pdbx_seq_one_letter_code
_entity_poly.pdbx_strand_id
1 'polypeptide(L)'
;MFLLLLCILLPSNLAHQIFNYTWQIINEAGDVAFSASSLAATTPWNSLTPDLCRLAAGASPGWGLPDTYLPLSEAPQAPSANDQFYAPAGCNSALRRTRLRESDFYVCPGGHRDRALNYRCGYKESFFCASWGCETTGDAYWHPSSTWDYIFIKKGWHNSKRNDTSTVTTECQKSHQTKGWCTPLIITFTEAGKKAPLEGWLRGHEWGLRIHVSGTDSGLTFKVRLTKKNTQYGK
;
A
#
# COMPACT_ATOMS: atom_id res chain seq x y z
N MET A 1 69.53 11.45 15.05
CA MET A 1 68.36 10.56 15.25
C MET A 1 67.17 11.44 15.58
N PHE A 2 66.45 11.92 14.57
CA PHE A 2 65.27 12.78 14.73
C PHE A 2 64.04 11.89 14.81
N LEU A 3 63.34 11.89 15.95
CA LEU A 3 62.02 11.29 16.09
C LEU A 3 61.01 12.18 15.35
N LEU A 4 60.47 11.70 14.23
CA LEU A 4 59.27 12.27 13.63
C LEU A 4 58.05 11.76 14.42
N LEU A 5 57.44 12.65 15.20
CA LEU A 5 56.12 12.44 15.78
C LEU A 5 55.09 12.58 14.65
N LEU A 6 54.63 11.46 14.08
CA LEU A 6 53.47 11.46 13.19
C LEU A 6 52.22 11.72 14.05
N CYS A 7 51.74 12.96 14.01
CA CYS A 7 50.43 13.32 14.53
C CYS A 7 49.38 12.69 13.58
N ILE A 8 48.86 11.52 13.96
CA ILE A 8 47.76 10.87 13.24
C ILE A 8 46.52 11.74 13.46
N LEU A 9 46.20 12.56 12.46
CA LEU A 9 44.90 13.22 12.34
C LEU A 9 43.84 12.11 12.19
N LEU A 10 43.19 11.75 13.29
CA LEU A 10 41.94 10.99 13.25
C LEU A 10 40.93 11.80 12.42
N PRO A 11 40.31 11.24 11.37
CA PRO A 11 39.26 11.95 10.66
C PRO A 11 38.12 12.28 11.62
N SER A 12 37.85 13.57 11.72
CA SER A 12 36.78 14.20 12.48
C SER A 12 35.41 13.58 12.18
N ASN A 13 34.67 13.24 13.24
CA ASN A 13 33.22 13.12 13.34
C ASN A 13 32.46 12.93 12.00
N LEU A 14 32.14 11.68 11.67
CA LEU A 14 31.04 11.35 10.77
C LEU A 14 29.72 11.82 11.41
N ALA A 15 29.41 13.11 11.25
CA ALA A 15 28.10 13.65 11.55
C ALA A 15 27.10 12.86 10.70
N HIS A 16 26.33 11.98 11.36
CA HIS A 16 25.30 11.22 10.68
C HIS A 16 24.25 12.21 10.19
N GLN A 17 24.22 12.45 8.88
CA GLN A 17 23.27 13.39 8.30
C GLN A 17 21.84 12.87 8.51
N ILE A 18 21.02 13.64 9.22
CA ILE A 18 19.62 13.32 9.45
C ILE A 18 18.80 13.87 8.29
N PHE A 19 18.00 12.99 7.68
CA PHE A 19 17.07 13.35 6.62
C PHE A 19 15.63 13.18 7.08
N ASN A 20 14.74 13.97 6.47
CA ASN A 20 13.31 13.71 6.52
C ASN A 20 12.96 12.74 5.39
N TYR A 21 12.74 11.48 5.76
CA TYR A 21 12.27 10.43 4.87
C TYR A 21 10.75 10.43 4.87
N THR A 22 10.11 10.43 3.71
CA THR A 22 8.66 10.28 3.60
C THR A 22 8.34 9.14 2.64
N TRP A 23 7.76 8.08 3.20
CA TRP A 23 7.13 7.02 2.43
C TRP A 23 5.78 7.49 1.92
N GLN A 24 5.49 7.24 0.66
CA GLN A 24 4.24 7.57 0.00
C GLN A 24 3.68 6.32 -0.68
N ILE A 25 2.37 6.17 -0.58
CA ILE A 25 1.62 5.23 -1.40
C ILE A 25 0.75 6.04 -2.33
N ILE A 26 0.95 5.84 -3.62
CA ILE A 26 0.34 6.59 -4.70
C ILE A 26 -0.67 5.66 -5.39
N ASN A 27 -1.91 6.13 -5.57
CA ASN A 27 -2.96 5.37 -6.24
C ASN A 27 -2.78 5.33 -7.76
N GLU A 28 -3.67 4.64 -8.47
CA GLU A 28 -3.63 4.54 -9.93
C GLU A 28 -3.78 5.88 -10.64
N ALA A 29 -4.56 6.81 -10.06
CA ALA A 29 -4.77 8.17 -10.55
C ALA A 29 -3.56 9.10 -10.37
N GLY A 30 -2.55 8.70 -9.60
CA GLY A 30 -1.34 9.49 -9.33
C GLY A 30 -1.40 10.32 -8.05
N ASP A 31 -2.46 10.20 -7.26
CA ASP A 31 -2.61 10.90 -5.99
C ASP A 31 -1.92 10.17 -4.82
N VAL A 32 -1.51 10.93 -3.80
CA VAL A 32 -0.94 10.37 -2.57
C VAL A 32 -2.05 9.87 -1.65
N ALA A 33 -2.31 8.56 -1.66
CA ALA A 33 -3.30 7.88 -0.81
C ALA A 33 -2.86 7.76 0.66
N PHE A 34 -1.56 7.61 0.89
CA PHE A 34 -0.98 7.54 2.22
C PHE A 34 0.42 8.15 2.22
N SER A 35 0.80 8.79 3.32
CA SER A 35 2.17 9.23 3.53
C SER A 35 2.57 9.15 5.00
N ALA A 36 3.79 8.72 5.27
CA ALA A 36 4.37 8.72 6.61
C ALA A 36 5.80 9.28 6.55
N SER A 37 6.07 10.29 7.38
CA SER A 37 7.37 10.95 7.47
C SER A 37 8.11 10.54 8.73
N SER A 38 9.44 10.49 8.67
CA SER A 38 10.29 10.18 9.82
C SER A 38 11.66 10.83 9.65
N LEU A 39 12.18 11.39 10.74
CA LEU A 39 13.55 11.91 10.80
C LEU A 39 14.49 10.78 11.21
N ALA A 40 15.45 10.46 10.36
CA ALA A 40 16.41 9.39 10.62
C ALA A 40 17.73 9.62 9.88
N ALA A 41 18.80 8.96 10.35
CA ALA A 41 20.07 8.92 9.62
C ALA A 41 20.01 7.96 8.43
N THR A 42 19.36 6.81 8.63
CA THR A 42 19.15 5.77 7.61
C THR A 42 17.67 5.68 7.23
N THR A 43 17.37 5.03 6.11
CA THR A 43 15.99 4.85 5.65
C THR A 43 15.16 4.11 6.72
N PRO A 44 14.07 4.69 7.23
CA PRO A 44 13.18 4.02 8.17
C PRO A 44 12.27 3.06 7.41
N TRP A 45 12.24 1.79 7.82
CA TRP A 45 11.44 0.73 7.17
C TRP A 45 10.20 0.36 8.00
N ASN A 46 9.48 1.37 8.47
CA ASN A 46 8.26 1.20 9.26
C ASN A 46 7.12 0.68 8.37
N SER A 47 6.21 -0.10 8.96
CA SER A 47 4.99 -0.53 8.26
C SER A 47 4.14 0.66 7.83
N LEU A 48 3.56 0.58 6.64
CA LEU A 48 2.64 1.58 6.10
C LEU A 48 1.20 1.07 6.23
N THR A 49 0.27 1.98 6.53
CA THR A 49 -1.12 1.61 6.81
C THR A 49 -2.12 2.42 5.97
N PRO A 50 -2.09 2.31 4.63
CA PRO A 50 -3.10 2.96 3.79
C PRO A 50 -4.47 2.32 4.02
N ASP A 51 -5.53 3.08 3.73
CA ASP A 51 -6.86 2.49 3.53
C ASP A 51 -7.01 2.06 2.06
N LEU A 52 -7.47 0.84 1.82
CA LEU A 52 -7.66 0.29 0.47
C LEU A 52 -8.58 1.16 -0.38
N CYS A 53 -9.62 1.77 0.19
CA CYS A 53 -10.52 2.65 -0.55
C CYS A 53 -9.90 4.00 -0.91
N ARG A 54 -8.82 4.42 -0.24
CA ARG A 54 -8.00 5.55 -0.72
C ARG A 54 -7.15 5.17 -1.91
N LEU A 55 -6.66 3.92 -1.98
CA LEU A 55 -5.99 3.41 -3.17
C LEU A 55 -6.95 3.26 -4.36
N ALA A 56 -8.22 2.97 -4.09
CA ALA A 56 -9.24 2.78 -5.09
C ALA A 56 -9.87 4.08 -5.65
N ALA A 57 -9.53 5.24 -5.08
CA ALA A 57 -9.94 6.53 -5.61
C ALA A 57 -9.37 6.71 -7.04
N GLY A 58 -10.25 6.87 -8.03
CA GLY A 58 -9.88 7.00 -9.45
C GLY A 58 -9.54 5.68 -10.13
N ALA A 59 -9.78 4.54 -9.45
CA ALA A 59 -9.56 3.21 -10.02
C ALA A 59 -10.78 2.74 -10.86
N SER A 60 -10.71 1.53 -11.39
CA SER A 60 -11.75 0.95 -12.24
C SER A 60 -13.17 1.02 -11.61
N PRO A 61 -14.25 1.11 -12.40
CA PRO A 61 -15.62 1.25 -11.89
C PRO A 61 -16.06 0.16 -10.89
N GLY A 62 -15.45 -1.02 -10.90
CA GLY A 62 -15.71 -2.09 -9.94
C GLY A 62 -15.55 -1.65 -8.48
N TRP A 63 -14.64 -0.71 -8.21
CA TRP A 63 -14.43 -0.15 -6.88
C TRP A 63 -15.52 0.84 -6.44
N GLY A 64 -16.33 1.34 -7.39
CA GLY A 64 -17.36 2.34 -7.16
C GLY A 64 -16.84 3.77 -6.99
N LEU A 65 -15.55 4.04 -7.27
CA LEU A 65 -14.92 5.36 -7.15
C LEU A 65 -14.19 5.85 -8.43
N PRO A 66 -14.69 5.60 -9.66
CA PRO A 66 -13.95 5.93 -10.88
C PRO A 66 -13.69 7.43 -11.06
N ASP A 67 -14.61 8.29 -10.61
CA ASP A 67 -14.51 9.75 -10.74
C ASP A 67 -14.21 10.45 -9.41
N THR A 68 -13.63 9.72 -8.46
CA THR A 68 -13.28 10.26 -7.13
C THR A 68 -11.78 10.35 -6.97
N TYR A 69 -11.27 11.55 -6.70
CA TYR A 69 -9.83 11.82 -6.57
C TYR A 69 -9.49 12.30 -5.15
N LEU A 70 -8.23 12.16 -4.75
CA LEU A 70 -7.76 12.59 -3.44
C LEU A 70 -7.28 14.06 -3.46
N PRO A 71 -7.24 14.75 -2.30
CA PRO A 71 -7.51 14.26 -0.95
C PRO A 71 -9.01 14.19 -0.62
N LEU A 72 -9.39 13.15 0.12
CA LEU A 72 -10.74 12.99 0.67
C LEU A 72 -10.69 13.06 2.20
N SER A 73 -11.51 13.93 2.78
CA SER A 73 -11.65 14.10 4.22
C SER A 73 -12.44 12.96 4.87
N GLU A 74 -13.33 12.31 4.12
CA GLU A 74 -14.18 11.22 4.57
C GLU A 74 -14.41 10.19 3.46
N ALA A 75 -14.81 8.97 3.83
CA ALA A 75 -15.11 7.93 2.87
C ALA A 75 -16.38 8.30 2.06
N PRO A 76 -16.36 8.16 0.72
CA PRO A 76 -17.52 8.44 -0.11
C PRO A 76 -18.74 7.61 0.28
N GLN A 77 -19.92 8.22 0.16
CA GLN A 77 -21.18 7.57 0.45
C GLN A 77 -22.17 7.90 -0.67
N ALA A 78 -22.48 6.90 -1.49
CA ALA A 78 -23.52 6.98 -2.49
C ALA A 78 -24.88 7.15 -1.78
N PRO A 79 -25.81 7.92 -2.38
CA PRO A 79 -27.19 7.98 -1.90
C PRO A 79 -27.75 6.57 -1.76
N SER A 80 -28.48 6.31 -0.67
CA SER A 80 -28.96 5.01 -0.21
C SER A 80 -29.98 4.31 -1.12
N ALA A 81 -30.02 4.63 -2.42
CA ALA A 81 -30.91 4.01 -3.39
C ALA A 81 -30.46 2.57 -3.63
N ASN A 82 -30.94 1.69 -2.74
CA ASN A 82 -30.81 0.25 -2.78
C ASN A 82 -29.36 -0.26 -2.64
N ASP A 83 -28.74 -0.05 -1.48
CA ASP A 83 -27.68 -0.96 -0.98
C ASP A 83 -28.34 -2.35 -0.81
N GLN A 84 -28.53 -3.05 -1.93
CA GLN A 84 -29.14 -4.36 -1.96
C GLN A 84 -28.27 -5.30 -1.13
N PHE A 85 -28.89 -6.30 -0.50
CA PHE A 85 -28.18 -7.38 0.18
C PHE A 85 -27.14 -8.09 -0.72
N TYR A 86 -27.17 -7.90 -2.04
CA TYR A 86 -26.23 -8.47 -3.00
C TYR A 86 -25.20 -7.48 -3.57
N ALA A 87 -25.06 -6.27 -3.02
CA ALA A 87 -24.07 -5.29 -3.47
C ALA A 87 -22.63 -5.88 -3.44
N PRO A 88 -21.86 -5.85 -4.54
CA PRO A 88 -20.51 -6.41 -4.54
C PRO A 88 -19.57 -5.61 -3.61
N ALA A 89 -18.44 -6.18 -3.23
CA ALA A 89 -17.37 -5.46 -2.54
C ALA A 89 -17.01 -4.15 -3.27
N GLY A 90 -16.68 -3.09 -2.53
CA GLY A 90 -16.30 -1.80 -3.10
C GLY A 90 -16.28 -0.67 -2.06
N CYS A 91 -16.18 0.57 -2.52
CA CYS A 91 -15.78 1.69 -1.68
C CYS A 91 -16.81 2.83 -1.53
N ASN A 92 -17.89 2.83 -2.32
CA ASN A 92 -18.86 3.92 -2.36
C ASN A 92 -20.01 3.81 -1.34
N SER A 93 -20.05 2.78 -0.49
CA SER A 93 -21.00 2.72 0.64
C SER A 93 -20.39 1.97 1.82
N ALA A 94 -20.89 2.26 3.03
CA ALA A 94 -20.46 1.55 4.24
C ALA A 94 -20.65 0.01 4.12
N LEU A 95 -21.76 -0.44 3.53
CA LEU A 95 -22.03 -1.86 3.32
C LEU A 95 -21.03 -2.50 2.35
N ARG A 96 -20.73 -1.83 1.23
CA ARG A 96 -19.75 -2.35 0.26
C ARG A 96 -18.33 -2.38 0.82
N ARG A 97 -17.95 -1.38 1.64
CA ARG A 97 -16.65 -1.36 2.33
C ARG A 97 -16.54 -2.48 3.35
N THR A 98 -17.63 -2.76 4.06
CA THR A 98 -17.74 -3.89 4.99
C THR A 98 -17.43 -5.21 4.29
N ARG A 99 -18.04 -5.46 3.12
CA ARG A 99 -17.78 -6.66 2.30
C ARG A 99 -16.37 -6.69 1.75
N LEU A 100 -15.86 -5.56 1.31
CA LEU A 100 -14.50 -5.44 0.79
C LEU A 100 -13.47 -5.81 1.86
N ARG A 101 -13.69 -5.39 3.10
CA ARG A 101 -12.84 -5.74 4.24
C ARG A 101 -12.78 -7.24 4.51
N GLU A 102 -13.89 -7.94 4.30
CA GLU A 102 -13.96 -9.39 4.47
C GLU A 102 -13.39 -10.16 3.28
N SER A 103 -13.41 -9.57 2.08
CA SER A 103 -13.01 -10.21 0.82
C SER A 103 -11.52 -10.54 0.80
N ASP A 104 -11.17 -11.70 0.27
CA ASP A 104 -9.78 -12.08 0.03
C ASP A 104 -9.18 -11.19 -1.07
N PHE A 105 -7.87 -10.94 -1.01
CA PHE A 105 -7.17 -10.22 -2.07
C PHE A 105 -5.75 -10.74 -2.27
N TYR A 106 -5.22 -10.52 -3.47
CA TYR A 106 -3.86 -10.89 -3.85
C TYR A 106 -3.20 -9.76 -4.64
N VAL A 107 -1.87 -9.72 -4.58
CA VAL A 107 -1.06 -8.61 -5.08
C VAL A 107 0.06 -9.15 -5.94
N CYS A 108 0.25 -8.58 -7.12
CA CYS A 108 1.30 -8.94 -8.06
C CYS A 108 2.29 -7.78 -8.27
N PRO A 109 3.59 -8.06 -8.34
CA PRO A 109 4.60 -7.04 -8.56
C PRO A 109 4.61 -6.59 -10.03
N GLY A 110 4.87 -5.29 -10.22
CA GLY A 110 5.03 -4.67 -11.52
C GLY A 110 6.44 -4.85 -12.08
N GLY A 111 7.06 -3.75 -12.51
CA GLY A 111 8.29 -3.79 -13.31
C GLY A 111 9.57 -4.30 -12.61
N HIS A 112 9.55 -4.52 -11.29
CA HIS A 112 10.72 -5.02 -10.53
C HIS A 112 10.78 -6.54 -10.41
N ARG A 113 9.85 -7.27 -11.00
CA ARG A 113 9.93 -8.73 -11.14
C ARG A 113 10.86 -9.16 -12.28
N ASP A 114 11.17 -10.45 -12.32
CA ASP A 114 11.85 -11.05 -13.47
C ASP A 114 11.05 -10.82 -14.77
N ARG A 115 11.72 -10.26 -15.79
CA ARG A 115 11.15 -9.99 -17.11
C ARG A 115 10.57 -11.25 -17.76
N ALA A 116 11.12 -12.44 -17.44
CA ALA A 116 10.60 -13.72 -17.90
C ALA A 116 9.15 -13.97 -17.49
N LEU A 117 8.65 -13.33 -16.42
CA LEU A 117 7.27 -13.48 -15.97
C LEU A 117 6.27 -12.59 -16.73
N ASN A 118 6.73 -11.65 -17.56
CA ASN A 118 5.86 -10.66 -18.19
C ASN A 118 4.83 -11.26 -19.15
N TYR A 119 5.19 -12.28 -19.92
CA TYR A 119 4.26 -12.92 -20.86
C TYR A 119 3.09 -13.59 -20.12
N ARG A 120 3.34 -14.12 -18.92
CA ARG A 120 2.34 -14.84 -18.12
C ARG A 120 1.52 -13.90 -17.24
N CYS A 121 2.17 -12.89 -16.66
CA CYS A 121 1.57 -12.04 -15.64
C CYS A 121 1.01 -10.74 -16.21
N GLY A 122 1.27 -10.43 -17.49
CA GLY A 122 0.75 -9.23 -18.15
C GLY A 122 1.29 -7.94 -17.55
N TYR A 123 0.77 -6.79 -17.99
CA TYR A 123 1.25 -5.47 -17.57
C TYR A 123 0.18 -4.76 -16.74
N LYS A 124 0.19 -3.42 -16.72
CA LYS A 124 -0.67 -2.59 -15.87
C LYS A 124 -2.16 -2.87 -16.12
N GLU A 125 -2.55 -3.16 -17.35
CA GLU A 125 -3.92 -3.42 -17.80
C GLU A 125 -4.49 -4.70 -17.16
N SER A 126 -3.62 -5.64 -16.78
CA SER A 126 -3.99 -6.85 -16.04
C SER A 126 -3.68 -6.72 -14.55
N PHE A 127 -3.37 -5.52 -14.06
CA PHE A 127 -2.90 -5.29 -12.69
C PHE A 127 -1.70 -6.19 -12.36
N PHE A 128 -0.87 -6.49 -13.36
CA PHE A 128 0.27 -7.42 -13.26
C PHE A 128 -0.10 -8.86 -12.82
N CYS A 129 -1.39 -9.19 -12.79
CA CYS A 129 -1.96 -10.44 -12.29
C CYS A 129 -2.76 -11.17 -13.39
N ALA A 130 -2.23 -11.29 -14.60
CA ALA A 130 -2.97 -11.93 -15.70
C ALA A 130 -3.20 -13.44 -15.50
N SER A 131 -2.41 -14.10 -14.65
CA SER A 131 -2.50 -15.54 -14.37
C SER A 131 -2.24 -15.84 -12.89
N TRP A 132 -2.75 -16.97 -12.41
CA TRP A 132 -2.37 -17.51 -11.10
C TRP A 132 -0.86 -17.80 -11.01
N GLY A 133 -0.30 -17.64 -9.81
CA GLY A 133 1.13 -17.73 -9.53
C GLY A 133 1.92 -16.46 -9.87
N CYS A 134 1.24 -15.38 -10.23
CA CYS A 134 1.85 -14.05 -10.40
C CYS A 134 1.84 -13.25 -9.10
N GLU A 135 0.93 -13.59 -8.20
CA GLU A 135 0.79 -13.00 -6.88
C GLU A 135 1.95 -13.39 -5.96
N THR A 136 2.44 -12.41 -5.21
CA THR A 136 3.59 -12.55 -4.30
C THR A 136 3.25 -12.24 -2.85
N THR A 137 2.08 -11.64 -2.62
CA THR A 137 1.55 -11.34 -1.30
C THR A 137 0.04 -11.14 -1.37
N GLY A 138 -0.63 -11.08 -0.22
CA GLY A 138 -2.05 -10.82 -0.12
C GLY A 138 -2.61 -11.35 1.20
N ASP A 139 -3.91 -11.19 1.37
CA ASP A 139 -4.66 -11.77 2.47
C ASP A 139 -5.78 -12.62 1.87
N ALA A 140 -5.43 -13.84 1.50
CA ALA A 140 -6.28 -14.81 0.84
C ALA A 140 -6.03 -16.21 1.40
N TYR A 141 -7.03 -17.10 1.31
CA TYR A 141 -6.95 -18.44 1.94
C TYR A 141 -5.76 -19.30 1.47
N TRP A 142 -5.20 -19.05 0.27
CA TRP A 142 -4.02 -19.76 -0.25
C TRP A 142 -2.68 -19.13 0.16
N HIS A 143 -2.71 -18.04 0.94
CA HIS A 143 -1.55 -17.40 1.56
C HIS A 143 -0.39 -17.12 0.57
N PRO A 144 -0.61 -16.30 -0.48
CA PRO A 144 0.42 -15.98 -1.45
C PRO A 144 1.63 -15.33 -0.78
N SER A 145 2.82 -15.78 -1.14
CA SER A 145 4.09 -15.30 -0.56
C SER A 145 5.23 -15.39 -1.56
N SER A 146 6.30 -14.64 -1.30
CA SER A 146 7.51 -14.59 -2.13
C SER A 146 8.74 -14.34 -1.28
N THR A 147 9.87 -14.88 -1.71
CA THR A 147 11.19 -14.66 -1.08
C THR A 147 11.95 -13.46 -1.68
N TRP A 148 11.45 -12.88 -2.77
CA TRP A 148 12.17 -11.87 -3.56
C TRP A 148 11.42 -10.55 -3.72
N ASP A 149 10.09 -10.53 -3.55
CA ASP A 149 9.32 -9.29 -3.66
C ASP A 149 9.57 -8.37 -2.46
N TYR A 150 9.40 -7.06 -2.66
CA TYR A 150 9.90 -6.04 -1.74
C TYR A 150 8.96 -5.70 -0.60
N ILE A 151 7.69 -6.07 -0.72
CA ILE A 151 6.68 -5.83 0.29
C ILE A 151 5.84 -7.07 0.55
N PHE A 152 5.29 -7.12 1.76
CA PHE A 152 4.22 -8.03 2.14
C PHE A 152 3.03 -7.18 2.59
N ILE A 153 1.83 -7.56 2.16
CA ILE A 153 0.57 -6.84 2.41
C ILE A 153 -0.45 -7.80 2.99
N LYS A 154 -1.09 -7.38 4.08
CA LYS A 154 -2.25 -8.05 4.70
C LYS A 154 -3.34 -7.06 5.11
N LYS A 155 -4.51 -7.56 5.52
CA LYS A 155 -5.55 -6.75 6.17
C LYS A 155 -5.02 -6.20 7.49
N GLY A 156 -5.34 -4.94 7.77
CA GLY A 156 -5.05 -4.27 9.03
C GLY A 156 -6.12 -4.47 10.11
N TRP A 157 -7.10 -5.32 9.84
CA TRP A 157 -8.16 -5.66 10.78
C TRP A 157 -8.15 -7.15 11.10
N HIS A 158 -8.32 -7.48 12.38
CA HIS A 158 -8.55 -8.85 12.84
C HIS A 158 -10.02 -9.02 13.21
N ASN A 159 -10.66 -10.05 12.63
CA ASN A 159 -12.02 -10.45 12.98
C ASN A 159 -12.11 -10.77 14.47
N SER A 160 -12.64 -9.84 15.26
CA SER A 160 -13.28 -10.22 16.52
C SER A 160 -14.42 -11.18 16.16
N LYS A 161 -14.46 -12.33 16.83
CA LYS A 161 -15.26 -13.51 16.47
C LYS A 161 -16.64 -13.17 15.89
N ARG A 162 -16.89 -13.76 14.72
CA ARG A 162 -18.10 -13.74 13.88
C ARG A 162 -19.37 -14.22 14.60
N ASN A 163 -19.81 -13.54 15.66
CA ASN A 163 -21.02 -13.90 16.41
C ASN A 163 -22.13 -12.83 16.36
N ASP A 164 -21.93 -11.72 15.67
CA ASP A 164 -23.02 -10.75 15.54
C ASP A 164 -23.05 -10.09 14.15
N THR A 165 -23.97 -10.57 13.31
CA THR A 165 -24.32 -9.99 12.01
C THR A 165 -24.76 -8.52 12.09
N SER A 166 -25.03 -8.00 13.29
CA SER A 166 -25.37 -6.58 13.54
C SER A 166 -24.15 -5.65 13.67
N THR A 167 -22.94 -6.16 13.89
CA THR A 167 -21.77 -5.33 14.26
C THR A 167 -20.84 -4.95 13.11
N VAL A 168 -20.87 -5.68 12.00
CA VAL A 168 -19.89 -5.46 10.93
C VAL A 168 -20.15 -4.15 10.15
N THR A 169 -21.40 -3.68 10.11
CA THR A 169 -21.77 -2.42 9.45
C THR A 169 -21.35 -1.19 10.24
N THR A 170 -21.24 -1.25 11.57
CA THR A 170 -20.97 -0.06 12.40
C THR A 170 -19.55 0.46 12.26
N GLU A 171 -18.58 -0.40 11.91
CA GLU A 171 -17.18 0.00 11.80
C GLU A 171 -16.89 0.78 10.51
N CYS A 172 -17.63 0.49 9.45
CA CYS A 172 -17.57 1.22 8.18
C CYS A 172 -18.58 2.37 8.08
N GLN A 173 -19.50 2.47 9.04
CA GLN A 173 -20.32 3.67 9.23
C GLN A 173 -19.43 4.85 9.61
N LYS A 174 -19.84 6.05 9.19
CA LYS A 174 -19.08 7.26 9.51
C LYS A 174 -19.13 7.50 11.02
N SER A 175 -17.98 7.39 11.68
CA SER A 175 -17.78 7.88 13.05
C SER A 175 -16.87 9.11 13.06
N HIS A 176 -16.84 9.83 14.18
CA HIS A 176 -15.90 10.95 14.35
C HIS A 176 -14.44 10.52 14.17
N GLN A 177 -14.09 9.28 14.55
CA GLN A 177 -12.73 8.77 14.48
C GLN A 177 -12.36 8.24 13.08
N THR A 178 -13.22 7.41 12.47
CA THR A 178 -12.85 6.70 11.22
C THR A 178 -13.23 7.48 9.97
N LYS A 179 -14.18 8.43 10.07
CA LYS A 179 -14.77 9.13 8.92
C LYS A 179 -15.26 8.15 7.82
N GLY A 180 -15.58 6.91 8.20
CA GLY A 180 -16.02 5.84 7.30
C GLY A 180 -14.92 5.03 6.61
N TRP A 181 -13.64 5.35 6.84
CA TRP A 181 -12.49 4.55 6.40
C TRP A 181 -12.34 3.33 7.31
N CYS A 182 -12.41 2.12 6.75
CA CYS A 182 -12.49 0.88 7.53
C CYS A 182 -11.81 -0.32 6.84
N THR A 183 -11.07 -0.07 5.76
CA THR A 183 -10.34 -1.10 5.01
C THR A 183 -8.84 -0.88 5.11
N PRO A 184 -8.26 -0.82 6.34
CA PRO A 184 -6.83 -0.61 6.49
C PRO A 184 -6.06 -1.81 5.93
N LEU A 185 -4.98 -1.54 5.21
CA LEU A 185 -3.96 -2.51 4.88
C LEU A 185 -2.77 -2.33 5.83
N ILE A 186 -1.97 -3.37 5.99
CA ILE A 186 -0.63 -3.28 6.59
C ILE A 186 0.36 -3.71 5.53
N ILE A 187 1.20 -2.77 5.08
CA ILE A 187 2.30 -3.01 4.14
C ILE A 187 3.60 -3.02 4.91
N THR A 188 4.32 -4.13 4.88
CA THR A 188 5.62 -4.30 5.53
C THR A 188 6.70 -4.50 4.48
N PHE A 189 7.87 -3.88 4.66
CA PHE A 189 9.02 -4.11 3.80
C PHE A 189 9.68 -5.45 4.11
N THR A 190 9.87 -6.28 3.09
CA THR A 190 10.58 -7.56 3.23
C THR A 190 12.09 -7.33 3.34
N GLU A 191 12.84 -8.37 3.72
CA GLU A 191 14.30 -8.30 3.71
C GLU A 191 14.87 -8.06 2.30
N ALA A 192 14.21 -8.58 1.25
CA ALA A 192 14.58 -8.27 -0.13
C ALA A 192 14.34 -6.79 -0.45
N GLY A 193 13.20 -6.23 -0.04
CA GLY A 193 12.87 -4.83 -0.25
C GLY A 193 13.81 -3.85 0.47
N LYS A 194 14.23 -4.17 1.69
CA LYS A 194 15.21 -3.38 2.46
C LYS A 194 16.61 -3.38 1.84
N LYS A 195 16.95 -4.44 1.10
CA LYS A 195 18.23 -4.60 0.38
C LYS A 195 18.18 -4.07 -1.06
N ALA A 196 17.00 -3.77 -1.59
CA ALA A 196 16.85 -3.21 -2.93
C ALA A 196 17.49 -1.82 -3.04
N PRO A 197 18.03 -1.43 -4.22
CA PRO A 197 18.64 -0.12 -4.42
C PRO A 197 17.70 1.03 -4.05
N LEU A 198 18.20 2.01 -3.29
CA LEU A 198 17.41 3.12 -2.78
C LEU A 198 16.84 3.98 -3.93
N GLU A 199 17.56 4.08 -5.04
CA GLU A 199 17.13 4.78 -6.26
C GLU A 199 15.84 4.20 -6.84
N GLY A 200 15.64 2.88 -6.69
CA GLY A 200 14.40 2.20 -7.05
C GLY A 200 13.23 2.74 -6.23
N TRP A 201 13.41 2.83 -4.90
CA TRP A 201 12.41 3.40 -4.00
C TRP A 201 12.15 4.89 -4.25
N LEU A 202 13.17 5.67 -4.63
CA LEU A 202 13.00 7.09 -4.98
C LEU A 202 12.16 7.28 -6.26
N ARG A 203 12.33 6.41 -7.27
CA ARG A 203 11.46 6.37 -8.46
C ARG A 203 10.08 5.82 -8.14
N GLY A 204 10.03 4.86 -7.23
CA GLY A 204 8.85 4.11 -6.82
C GLY A 204 8.70 2.79 -7.55
N HIS A 205 8.19 1.80 -6.83
CA HIS A 205 7.86 0.48 -7.34
C HIS A 205 6.34 0.32 -7.42
N GLU A 206 5.86 -0.40 -8.42
CA GLU A 206 4.44 -0.58 -8.69
C GLU A 206 3.99 -2.01 -8.41
N TRP A 207 2.76 -2.14 -7.94
CA TRP A 207 2.05 -3.39 -7.75
C TRP A 207 0.63 -3.24 -8.26
N GLY A 208 0.02 -4.38 -8.57
CA GLY A 208 -1.40 -4.48 -8.81
C GLY A 208 -2.04 -5.32 -7.73
N LEU A 209 -3.21 -4.90 -7.26
CA LEU A 209 -4.01 -5.58 -6.26
C LEU A 209 -5.32 -5.97 -6.89
N ARG A 210 -5.76 -7.21 -6.67
CA ARG A 210 -7.07 -7.72 -7.08
C ARG A 210 -7.83 -8.27 -5.90
N ILE A 211 -9.14 -7.97 -5.85
CA ILE A 211 -10.05 -8.59 -4.90
C ILE A 211 -10.52 -9.91 -5.48
N HIS A 212 -10.35 -10.98 -4.72
CA HIS A 212 -10.81 -12.30 -5.08
C HIS A 212 -12.31 -12.44 -4.78
N VAL A 213 -13.12 -12.45 -5.82
CA VAL A 213 -14.57 -12.62 -5.73
C VAL A 213 -15.04 -13.68 -6.73
N SER A 214 -16.28 -14.15 -6.57
CA SER A 214 -16.91 -14.97 -7.61
C SER A 214 -17.14 -14.12 -8.86
N GLY A 215 -16.54 -14.51 -9.99
CA GLY A 215 -16.64 -13.79 -11.27
C GLY A 215 -15.34 -13.07 -11.64
N THR A 216 -15.46 -11.83 -12.13
CA THR A 216 -14.29 -11.03 -12.53
C THR A 216 -13.74 -10.25 -11.35
N ASP A 217 -12.50 -10.55 -10.98
CA ASP A 217 -11.77 -9.84 -9.93
C ASP A 217 -11.51 -8.38 -10.33
N SER A 218 -12.09 -7.44 -9.60
CA SER A 218 -11.77 -6.03 -9.73
C SER A 218 -10.37 -5.77 -9.22
N GLY A 219 -9.59 -4.99 -9.97
CA GLY A 219 -8.23 -4.65 -9.61
C GLY A 219 -7.93 -3.16 -9.70
N LEU A 220 -6.82 -2.78 -9.10
CA LEU A 220 -6.21 -1.46 -9.18
C LEU A 220 -4.69 -1.60 -9.18
N THR A 221 -3.99 -0.55 -9.58
CA THR A 221 -2.55 -0.44 -9.35
C THR A 221 -2.20 0.63 -8.34
N PHE A 222 -1.07 0.46 -7.66
CA PHE A 222 -0.53 1.45 -6.74
C PHE A 222 0.99 1.43 -6.77
N LYS A 223 1.59 2.53 -6.30
CA LYS A 223 3.04 2.72 -6.24
C LYS A 223 3.49 3.01 -4.82
N VAL A 224 4.54 2.35 -4.36
CA VAL A 224 5.23 2.69 -3.12
C VAL A 224 6.51 3.43 -3.46
N ARG A 225 6.66 4.64 -2.92
CA ARG A 225 7.77 5.55 -3.22
C ARG A 225 8.33 6.16 -1.94
N LEU A 226 9.64 6.33 -1.91
CA LEU A 226 10.35 7.10 -0.90
C LEU A 226 10.65 8.50 -1.43
N THR A 227 10.57 9.49 -0.54
CA THR A 227 11.21 10.78 -0.76
C THR A 227 12.15 11.08 0.41
N LYS A 228 13.24 11.80 0.13
CA LYS A 228 14.30 12.11 1.09
C LYS A 228 14.63 13.59 0.96
N LYS A 229 14.44 14.36 2.03
CA LYS A 229 14.77 15.80 2.09
C LYS A 229 15.80 16.06 3.18
N ASN A 230 16.75 16.94 2.90
CA ASN A 230 17.75 17.35 3.88
C ASN A 230 17.08 18.27 4.93
N THR A 231 17.30 17.99 6.21
CA THR A 231 16.70 18.77 7.31
C THR A 231 17.37 20.15 7.49
N GLN A 232 18.59 20.31 6.97
CA GLN A 232 19.42 21.52 7.11
C GLN A 232 19.04 22.68 6.13
N TYR A 233 18.07 22.47 5.24
CA TYR A 233 17.61 23.48 4.27
C TYR A 233 16.19 24.00 4.53
N GLY A 234 15.67 23.81 5.74
CA GLY A 234 14.42 24.42 6.20
C GLY A 234 14.68 25.69 7.00
N LYS A 235 15.07 26.78 6.32
CA LYS A 235 14.96 28.15 6.83
C LYS A 235 14.38 29.02 5.73
#